data_AF-N6TXH7-F1
#
_entry.id   AF-N6TXH7-F1
#
_cell.length_a   1.000
_cell.length_b   1.000
_cell.length_c   1.000
_cell.angle_alpha   90.00
_cell.angle_beta   90.00
_cell.angle_gamma   90.00
#
_symmetry.space_group_name_H-M   'P 1'
#
loop_
_entity.id
_entity.type
_entity.pdbx_description
1 polymer ?
#
loop_
_entity_poly.entity_id
_entity_poly.type
_entity_poly.pdbx_seq_one_letter_code
_entity_poly.pdbx_strand_id
1 'polypeptide(L)'
;MAKLLELFLDNTHIFEAIRGHLGFNLPKSPEPTKPLSCSSAYFTTSEPKAKFLNRYSQDMNQCHAVKDTKDLSQKKEELVNRLDKKLEVLRGEALIVSDECKVNDELGVNVENYINRVASPHEVSKFRLHIEEVGKITSLLLGLSGRLARAENALMNMTDDHPERRILESKRDKLQDQLEEAKKLKECIDKRSISVSNILYKYLNSEEYADYDHFINMKAKLIMDSKEINDKIKLGEEQLGALKETLIITD
;
A
#
# COMPACT_ATOMS: atom_id res chain seq x y z
N MET A 1 8.56 10.05 19.69
CA MET A 1 8.44 10.39 18.25
C MET A 1 9.56 9.79 17.39
N ALA A 2 10.85 10.00 17.72
CA ALA A 2 11.99 9.49 16.94
C ALA A 2 11.93 7.98 16.64
N LYS A 3 11.62 7.15 17.63
CA LYS A 3 11.65 5.68 17.51
C LYS A 3 10.55 5.09 16.60
N LEU A 4 9.38 5.73 16.49
CA LEU A 4 8.26 5.24 15.66
C LEU A 4 8.47 5.59 14.18
N LEU A 5 9.00 6.80 13.91
CA LEU A 5 9.40 7.24 12.58
C LEU A 5 10.70 6.58 12.13
N GLU A 6 11.67 6.33 13.02
CA GLU A 6 12.85 5.49 12.74
C GLU A 6 12.42 4.06 12.44
N LEU A 7 11.52 3.43 13.22
CA LEU A 7 10.97 2.13 12.85
C LEU A 7 10.25 2.15 11.49
N PHE A 8 9.60 3.26 11.10
CA PHE A 8 8.97 3.36 9.79
C PHE A 8 9.99 3.59 8.64
N LEU A 9 11.08 4.32 8.90
CA LEU A 9 12.09 4.71 7.91
C LEU A 9 13.27 3.73 7.80
N ASP A 10 13.63 3.06 8.89
CA ASP A 10 14.67 2.01 8.96
C ASP A 10 14.12 0.65 8.54
N ASN A 11 12.80 0.45 8.59
CA ASN A 11 12.16 -0.70 7.98
C ASN A 11 11.79 -0.40 6.51
N THR A 12 12.80 -0.25 5.66
CA THR A 12 12.69 -0.62 4.24
C THR A 12 12.27 -2.09 4.03
N HIS A 13 12.11 -2.85 5.12
CA HIS A 13 11.49 -4.18 5.19
C HIS A 13 9.96 -4.18 5.46
N ILE A 14 9.29 -3.05 5.76
CA ILE A 14 7.80 -2.99 5.79
C ILE A 14 7.20 -3.29 4.40
N PHE A 15 8.02 -3.28 3.36
CA PHE A 15 7.72 -3.83 2.04
C PHE A 15 7.46 -5.34 2.00
N GLU A 16 7.78 -6.10 3.06
CA GLU A 16 7.37 -7.51 3.15
C GLU A 16 5.88 -7.68 3.44
N ALA A 17 5.19 -6.67 3.99
CA ALA A 17 3.75 -6.76 4.24
C ALA A 17 2.91 -6.76 2.94
N ILE A 18 3.48 -6.34 1.81
CA ILE A 18 2.88 -6.44 0.47
C ILE A 18 3.32 -7.73 -0.26
N ARG A 19 4.34 -8.45 0.23
CA ARG A 19 5.03 -9.55 -0.46
C ARG A 19 4.35 -10.93 -0.32
N GLY A 20 3.36 -11.09 0.56
CA GLY A 20 2.96 -12.42 1.05
C GLY A 20 1.80 -13.17 0.38
N HIS A 21 1.27 -12.80 -0.80
CA HIS A 21 -0.03 -13.37 -1.24
C HIS A 21 -0.19 -13.90 -2.66
N LEU A 22 0.86 -14.41 -3.32
CA LEU A 22 0.68 -15.24 -4.53
C LEU A 22 1.73 -16.36 -4.60
N GLY A 23 1.36 -17.55 -4.10
CA GLY A 23 2.10 -18.80 -4.34
C GLY A 23 1.28 -19.74 -5.21
N PHE A 24 1.78 -20.11 -6.39
CA PHE A 24 1.25 -21.22 -7.20
C PHE A 24 2.39 -22.12 -7.68
N ASN A 25 2.33 -23.40 -7.30
CA ASN A 25 3.17 -24.48 -7.79
C ASN A 25 2.55 -25.12 -9.04
N LEU A 26 3.37 -25.45 -10.04
CA LEU A 26 2.96 -26.16 -11.27
C LEU A 26 3.60 -27.57 -11.31
N PRO A 27 2.85 -28.67 -11.57
CA PRO A 27 3.43 -30.00 -11.76
C PRO A 27 3.64 -30.39 -13.24
N LYS A 28 4.58 -31.33 -13.43
CA LYS A 28 5.21 -31.85 -14.67
C LYS A 28 4.37 -32.93 -15.39
N SER A 29 4.61 -33.14 -16.70
CA SER A 29 4.04 -34.19 -17.58
C SER A 29 4.97 -35.42 -17.77
N PRO A 30 4.70 -36.40 -18.67
CA PRO A 30 3.59 -37.39 -18.74
C PRO A 30 4.10 -38.85 -19.02
N GLU A 31 3.21 -39.86 -19.16
CA GLU A 31 3.31 -41.09 -20.03
C GLU A 31 2.21 -42.14 -19.67
N PRO A 32 1.90 -43.21 -20.46
CA PRO A 32 1.94 -43.45 -21.91
C PRO A 32 0.58 -43.97 -22.50
N THR A 33 0.43 -43.91 -23.83
CA THR A 33 -0.82 -44.13 -24.61
C THR A 33 -1.10 -45.58 -25.08
N LYS A 34 -2.39 -45.97 -25.09
CA LYS A 34 -2.97 -47.23 -25.63
C LYS A 34 -3.05 -47.26 -27.17
N PRO A 35 -3.14 -48.45 -27.82
CA PRO A 35 -3.17 -48.58 -29.28
C PRO A 35 -4.49 -48.07 -29.91
N LEU A 36 -4.36 -47.45 -31.10
CA LEU A 36 -5.44 -46.70 -31.78
C LEU A 36 -6.27 -47.56 -32.73
N SER A 37 -7.54 -47.14 -32.89
CA SER A 37 -8.62 -47.80 -33.65
C SER A 37 -8.48 -47.70 -35.18
N CYS A 38 -9.12 -48.64 -35.90
CA CYS A 38 -9.09 -48.85 -37.35
C CYS A 38 -9.71 -47.70 -38.18
N SER A 39 -10.46 -46.78 -37.56
CA SER A 39 -11.00 -45.57 -38.22
C SER A 39 -10.10 -44.33 -38.09
N SER A 40 -8.84 -44.51 -37.71
CA SER A 40 -7.90 -43.41 -37.43
C SER A 40 -7.51 -42.63 -38.68
N ALA A 41 -7.48 -41.29 -38.57
CA ALA A 41 -7.05 -40.36 -39.62
C ALA A 41 -5.59 -40.56 -40.09
N TYR A 42 -4.84 -41.42 -39.40
CA TYR A 42 -3.51 -41.91 -39.78
C TYR A 42 -3.51 -42.76 -41.06
N PHE A 43 -4.64 -43.38 -41.42
CA PHE A 43 -4.76 -44.19 -42.63
C PHE A 43 -5.25 -43.41 -43.85
N THR A 44 -5.70 -42.16 -43.67
CA THR A 44 -6.29 -41.33 -44.73
C THR A 44 -5.53 -40.02 -44.98
N THR A 45 -4.55 -39.67 -44.13
CA THR A 45 -3.74 -38.44 -44.25
C THR A 45 -2.30 -38.67 -43.79
N SER A 46 -1.37 -37.75 -44.11
CA SER A 46 0.02 -37.84 -43.67
C SER A 46 0.14 -37.72 -42.15
N GLU A 47 1.15 -38.36 -41.55
CA GLU A 47 1.37 -38.41 -40.10
C GLU A 47 1.31 -37.03 -39.39
N PRO A 48 1.91 -35.94 -39.91
CA PRO A 48 1.79 -34.63 -39.27
C PRO A 48 0.35 -34.09 -39.28
N LYS A 49 -0.41 -34.36 -40.35
CA LYS A 49 -1.79 -33.90 -40.52
C LYS A 49 -2.76 -34.71 -39.68
N ALA A 50 -2.54 -36.01 -39.55
CA ALA A 50 -3.30 -36.88 -38.65
C ALA A 50 -3.10 -36.48 -37.18
N LYS A 51 -1.85 -36.17 -36.77
CA LYS A 51 -1.54 -35.64 -35.42
C LYS A 51 -2.21 -34.30 -35.15
N PHE A 52 -2.32 -33.44 -36.14
CA PHE A 52 -2.99 -32.15 -36.01
C PHE A 52 -4.52 -32.32 -35.87
N LEU A 53 -5.14 -33.10 -36.76
CA LEU A 53 -6.59 -33.33 -36.77
C LEU A 53 -7.07 -34.07 -35.52
N ASN A 54 -6.30 -35.08 -35.06
CA ASN A 54 -6.63 -35.77 -33.80
C ASN A 54 -6.55 -34.81 -32.62
N ARG A 55 -5.50 -33.99 -32.49
CA ARG A 55 -5.40 -32.96 -31.43
C ARG A 55 -6.56 -31.97 -31.48
N TYR A 56 -6.87 -31.45 -32.66
CA TYR A 56 -7.97 -30.50 -32.86
C TYR A 56 -9.34 -31.10 -32.46
N SER A 57 -9.59 -32.37 -32.80
CA SER A 57 -10.82 -33.07 -32.42
C SER A 57 -10.89 -33.40 -30.91
N GLN A 58 -9.74 -33.65 -30.28
CA GLN A 58 -9.63 -33.91 -28.84
C GLN A 58 -9.85 -32.63 -28.02
N ASP A 59 -9.27 -31.51 -28.49
CA ASP A 59 -9.44 -30.19 -27.87
C ASP A 59 -10.89 -29.68 -28.00
N MET A 60 -11.60 -30.01 -29.08
CA MET A 60 -13.02 -29.65 -29.26
C MET A 60 -13.98 -30.55 -28.45
N ASN A 61 -13.67 -31.85 -28.30
CA ASN A 61 -14.46 -32.77 -27.49
C ASN A 61 -14.18 -32.66 -25.98
N GLN A 62 -13.07 -32.02 -25.59
CA GLN A 62 -12.80 -31.61 -24.22
C GLN A 62 -13.33 -30.20 -23.94
N CYS A 63 -14.51 -29.88 -24.47
CA CYS A 63 -15.32 -28.77 -24.01
C CYS A 63 -15.92 -29.11 -22.62
N HIS A 64 -15.07 -29.05 -21.60
CA HIS A 64 -15.49 -28.92 -20.19
C HIS A 64 -15.93 -27.48 -19.86
N ALA A 65 -16.09 -26.60 -20.87
CA ALA A 65 -16.31 -25.16 -20.72
C ALA A 65 -17.66 -24.74 -20.11
N VAL A 66 -18.56 -25.69 -19.77
CA VAL A 66 -19.89 -25.37 -19.20
C VAL A 66 -19.94 -25.50 -17.67
N LYS A 67 -19.02 -26.24 -17.03
CA LYS A 67 -18.95 -26.34 -15.55
C LYS A 67 -17.98 -25.31 -14.94
N ASP A 68 -16.84 -25.07 -15.59
CA ASP A 68 -15.81 -24.15 -15.10
C ASP A 68 -16.23 -22.68 -15.18
N THR A 69 -17.08 -22.30 -16.13
CA THR A 69 -17.56 -20.91 -16.27
C THR A 69 -18.52 -20.50 -15.16
N LYS A 70 -19.43 -21.39 -14.76
CA LYS A 70 -20.37 -21.15 -13.66
C LYS A 70 -19.67 -21.14 -12.30
N ASP A 71 -18.74 -22.07 -12.06
CA ASP A 71 -17.91 -22.10 -10.86
C ASP A 71 -16.99 -20.87 -10.76
N LEU A 72 -16.40 -20.43 -11.89
CA LEU A 72 -15.59 -19.23 -11.95
C LEU A 72 -16.41 -17.96 -11.71
N SER A 73 -17.61 -17.86 -12.31
CA SER A 73 -18.53 -16.72 -12.08
C SER A 73 -18.95 -16.63 -10.62
N GLN A 74 -19.31 -17.77 -10.01
CA GLN A 74 -19.64 -17.84 -8.59
C GLN A 74 -18.46 -17.41 -7.71
N LYS A 75 -17.24 -17.90 -7.98
CA LYS A 75 -16.02 -17.49 -7.24
C LYS A 75 -15.71 -16.01 -7.39
N LYS A 76 -15.97 -15.40 -8.55
CA LYS A 76 -15.83 -13.96 -8.77
C LYS A 76 -16.84 -13.16 -7.93
N GLU A 77 -18.11 -13.58 -7.93
CA GLU A 77 -19.16 -12.94 -7.12
C GLU A 77 -18.84 -13.04 -5.62
N GLU A 78 -18.40 -14.21 -5.15
CA GLU A 78 -17.93 -14.40 -3.77
C GLU A 78 -16.71 -13.54 -3.44
N LEU A 79 -15.80 -13.31 -4.39
CA LEU A 79 -14.65 -12.42 -4.20
C LEU A 79 -15.09 -10.95 -4.12
N VAL A 80 -15.99 -10.51 -5.00
CA VAL A 80 -16.58 -9.16 -4.97
C VAL A 80 -17.25 -8.91 -3.63
N ASN A 81 -18.10 -9.83 -3.18
CA ASN A 81 -18.80 -9.72 -1.89
C ASN A 81 -17.84 -9.66 -0.70
N ARG A 82 -16.74 -10.44 -0.73
CA ARG A 82 -15.71 -10.39 0.33
C ARG A 82 -14.95 -9.06 0.33
N LEU A 83 -14.61 -8.54 -0.85
CA LEU A 83 -13.90 -7.28 -0.99
C LEU A 83 -14.77 -6.09 -0.59
N ASP A 84 -16.06 -6.08 -0.98
CA ASP A 84 -17.04 -5.08 -0.55
C ASP A 84 -17.15 -5.04 0.98
N LYS A 85 -17.33 -6.19 1.64
CA LYS A 85 -17.36 -6.27 3.12
C LYS A 85 -16.06 -5.78 3.76
N LYS A 86 -14.90 -6.12 3.18
CA LYS A 86 -13.61 -5.65 3.69
C LYS A 86 -13.48 -4.12 3.56
N LEU A 87 -13.97 -3.54 2.46
CA LEU A 87 -13.99 -2.09 2.27
C LEU A 87 -14.92 -1.40 3.28
N GLU A 88 -16.05 -1.99 3.63
CA GLU A 88 -16.93 -1.47 4.69
C GLU A 88 -16.20 -1.40 6.04
N VAL A 89 -15.47 -2.46 6.40
CA VAL A 89 -14.65 -2.47 7.64
C VAL A 89 -13.57 -1.38 7.58
N LEU A 90 -12.82 -1.28 6.49
CA LEU A 90 -11.77 -0.26 6.33
C LEU A 90 -12.33 1.17 6.40
N ARG A 91 -13.51 1.42 5.82
CA ARG A 91 -14.19 2.73 5.93
C ARG A 91 -14.64 3.03 7.36
N GLY A 92 -15.06 2.01 8.11
CA GLY A 92 -15.32 2.13 9.55
C GLY A 92 -14.06 2.50 10.34
N GLU A 93 -12.94 1.81 10.07
CA GLU A 93 -11.63 2.13 10.68
C GLU A 93 -11.16 3.55 10.32
N ALA A 94 -11.37 4.00 9.08
CA ALA A 94 -11.04 5.36 8.64
C ALA A 94 -11.81 6.41 9.43
N LEU A 95 -13.08 6.14 9.76
CA LEU A 95 -13.89 7.04 10.58
C LEU A 95 -13.33 7.12 12.02
N ILE A 96 -12.97 5.98 12.61
CA ILE A 96 -12.36 5.93 13.95
C ILE A 96 -11.07 6.76 13.97
N VAL A 97 -10.15 6.54 13.02
CA VAL A 97 -8.91 7.33 12.94
C VAL A 97 -9.20 8.81 12.70
N SER A 98 -10.22 9.14 11.90
CA SER A 98 -10.63 10.53 11.72
C SER A 98 -11.16 11.17 13.00
N ASP A 99 -11.84 10.43 13.87
CA ASP A 99 -12.32 10.94 15.14
C ASP A 99 -11.17 11.08 16.16
N GLU A 100 -10.23 10.14 16.18
CA GLU A 100 -8.99 10.26 16.96
C GLU A 100 -8.16 11.50 16.54
N CYS A 101 -8.10 11.81 15.24
CA CYS A 101 -7.50 13.06 14.74
C CYS A 101 -8.16 14.30 15.34
N LYS A 102 -9.50 14.36 15.38
CA LYS A 102 -10.22 15.50 15.93
C LYS A 102 -9.94 15.68 17.42
N VAL A 103 -10.01 14.59 18.19
CA VAL A 103 -9.70 14.61 19.63
C VAL A 103 -8.27 15.08 19.87
N ASN A 104 -7.31 14.60 19.06
CA ASN A 104 -5.92 15.03 19.17
C ASN A 104 -5.71 16.50 18.77
N ASP A 105 -6.42 16.99 17.74
CA ASP A 105 -6.35 18.40 17.35
C ASP A 105 -6.97 19.31 18.43
N GLU A 106 -8.05 18.89 19.08
CA GLU A 106 -8.62 19.58 20.24
C GLU A 106 -7.64 19.65 21.41
N LEU A 107 -6.95 18.55 21.72
CA LEU A 107 -5.87 18.53 22.72
C LEU A 107 -4.76 19.52 22.35
N GLY A 108 -4.35 19.54 21.08
CA GLY A 108 -3.37 20.49 20.56
C GLY A 108 -3.77 21.94 20.74
N VAL A 109 -5.04 22.27 20.45
CA VAL A 109 -5.60 23.62 20.66
C VAL A 109 -5.61 23.98 22.15
N ASN A 110 -5.95 23.04 23.04
CA ASN A 110 -5.94 23.28 24.49
C ASN A 110 -4.53 23.58 25.02
N VAL A 111 -3.54 22.77 24.62
CA VAL A 111 -2.13 23.00 24.94
C VAL A 111 -1.68 24.36 24.40
N GLU A 112 -2.01 24.66 23.13
CA GLU A 112 -1.67 25.94 22.51
C GLU A 112 -2.28 27.13 23.26
N ASN A 113 -3.55 27.05 23.64
CA ASN A 113 -4.25 28.09 24.40
C ASN A 113 -3.60 28.35 25.76
N TYR A 114 -3.15 27.30 26.44
CA TYR A 114 -2.41 27.45 27.69
C TYR A 114 -1.08 28.17 27.45
N ILE A 115 -0.28 27.70 26.49
CA ILE A 115 1.03 28.30 26.16
C ILE A 115 0.90 29.76 25.74
N ASN A 116 -0.14 30.14 25.00
CA ASN A 116 -0.42 31.54 24.65
C ASN A 116 -0.62 32.46 25.86
N ARG A 117 -1.10 31.94 26.99
CA ARG A 117 -1.36 32.73 28.20
C ARG A 117 -0.10 32.94 29.05
N VAL A 118 0.83 32.00 29.01
CA VAL A 118 1.97 31.94 29.95
C VAL A 118 3.32 32.23 29.32
N ALA A 119 3.50 31.96 28.03
CA ALA A 119 4.78 32.11 27.33
C ALA A 119 4.87 33.41 26.52
N SER A 120 6.10 33.80 26.14
CA SER A 120 6.30 34.97 25.29
C SER A 120 5.80 34.74 23.85
N PRO A 121 5.40 35.80 23.11
CA PRO A 121 4.92 35.67 21.73
C PRO A 121 5.92 34.96 20.79
N HIS A 122 7.22 35.13 21.03
CA HIS A 122 8.28 34.47 20.27
C HIS A 122 8.33 32.96 20.53
N GLU A 123 8.17 32.54 21.78
CA GLU A 123 8.15 31.12 22.17
C GLU A 123 6.90 30.42 21.64
N VAL A 124 5.74 31.07 21.71
CA VAL A 124 4.48 30.59 21.09
C VAL A 124 4.68 30.38 19.59
N SER A 125 5.33 31.33 18.91
CA SER A 125 5.58 31.24 17.47
C SER A 125 6.48 30.03 17.12
N LYS A 126 7.52 29.76 17.94
CA LYS A 126 8.37 28.57 17.77
C LYS A 126 7.59 27.27 17.99
N PHE A 127 6.71 27.24 19.00
CA PHE A 127 5.85 26.09 19.28
C PHE A 127 4.90 25.78 18.11
N ARG A 128 4.18 26.79 17.59
CA ARG A 128 3.29 26.63 16.43
C ARG A 128 4.03 26.14 15.20
N LEU A 129 5.18 26.76 14.90
CA LEU A 129 6.01 26.36 13.77
C LEU A 129 6.44 24.89 13.91
N HIS A 130 6.88 24.47 15.10
CA HIS A 130 7.27 23.09 15.34
C HIS A 130 6.14 22.09 15.07
N ILE A 131 4.93 22.37 15.55
CA ILE A 131 3.76 21.49 15.32
C ILE A 131 3.45 21.35 13.82
N GLU A 132 3.50 22.47 13.10
CA GLU A 132 3.27 22.49 11.66
C GLU A 132 4.34 21.68 10.92
N GLU A 133 5.60 21.86 11.30
CA GLU A 133 6.73 21.14 10.71
C GLU A 133 6.65 19.63 10.96
N VAL A 134 6.24 19.19 12.15
CA VAL A 134 6.01 17.76 12.45
C VAL A 134 4.97 17.16 11.51
N GLY A 135 3.85 17.85 11.26
CA GLY A 135 2.84 17.38 10.33
C GLY A 135 3.34 17.33 8.88
N LYS A 136 4.01 18.40 8.44
CA LYS A 136 4.56 18.53 7.09
C LYS A 136 5.64 17.50 6.79
N ILE A 137 6.60 17.31 7.69
CA ILE A 137 7.71 16.37 7.47
C ILE A 137 7.22 14.93 7.44
N THR A 138 6.30 14.56 8.35
CA THR A 138 5.66 13.24 8.37
C THR A 138 4.98 12.96 7.03
N SER A 139 4.17 13.91 6.55
CA SER A 139 3.47 13.79 5.26
C SER A 139 4.43 13.69 4.06
N LEU A 140 5.51 14.47 4.08
CA LEU A 140 6.53 14.46 3.03
C LEU A 140 7.26 13.12 2.97
N LEU A 141 7.69 12.59 4.11
CA LEU A 141 8.38 11.30 4.22
C LEU A 141 7.48 10.17 3.72
N LEU A 142 6.22 10.11 4.17
CA LEU A 142 5.23 9.14 3.68
C LEU A 142 5.03 9.23 2.16
N GLY A 143 4.89 10.44 1.64
CA GLY A 143 4.68 10.68 0.21
C GLY A 143 5.90 10.33 -0.66
N LEU A 144 7.12 10.52 -0.16
CA LEU A 144 8.35 10.13 -0.85
C LEU A 144 8.55 8.62 -0.80
N SER A 145 8.49 8.01 0.38
CA SER A 145 8.62 6.57 0.57
C SER A 145 7.59 5.80 -0.26
N GLY A 146 6.31 6.23 -0.26
CA GLY A 146 5.27 5.60 -1.06
C GLY A 146 5.43 5.77 -2.58
N ARG A 147 6.07 6.85 -3.05
CA ARG A 147 6.39 7.02 -4.49
C ARG A 147 7.59 6.17 -4.89
N LEU A 148 8.62 6.14 -4.05
CA LEU A 148 9.80 5.30 -4.25
C LEU A 148 9.40 3.83 -4.30
N ALA A 149 8.58 3.39 -3.36
CA ALA A 149 7.95 2.07 -3.30
C ALA A 149 7.37 1.60 -4.64
N ARG A 150 6.53 2.46 -5.24
CA ARG A 150 5.87 2.15 -6.51
C ARG A 150 6.85 2.12 -7.67
N ALA A 151 7.86 2.99 -7.66
CA ALA A 151 8.91 2.97 -8.69
C ALA A 151 9.74 1.69 -8.62
N GLU A 152 10.13 1.26 -7.41
CA GLU A 152 10.87 0.01 -7.19
C GLU A 152 10.05 -1.21 -7.57
N ASN A 153 8.78 -1.28 -7.14
CA ASN A 153 7.88 -2.38 -7.51
C ASN A 153 7.66 -2.46 -9.02
N ALA A 154 7.54 -1.32 -9.70
CA ALA A 154 7.43 -1.30 -11.15
C ALA A 154 8.72 -1.80 -11.83
N LEU A 155 9.90 -1.39 -11.34
CA LEU A 155 11.19 -1.88 -11.84
C LEU A 155 11.40 -3.39 -11.64
N MET A 156 10.97 -3.95 -10.51
CA MET A 156 11.09 -5.38 -10.21
C MET A 156 10.28 -6.26 -11.19
N ASN A 157 9.18 -5.72 -11.73
CA ASN A 157 8.33 -6.42 -12.69
C ASN A 157 8.70 -6.11 -14.16
N MET A 158 9.71 -5.27 -14.40
CA MET A 158 10.19 -4.92 -15.74
C MET A 158 11.38 -5.79 -16.16
N THR A 159 11.42 -6.16 -17.43
CA THR A 159 12.60 -6.78 -18.05
C THR A 159 13.73 -5.77 -18.22
N ASP A 160 14.97 -6.26 -18.34
CA ASP A 160 16.17 -5.39 -18.46
C ASP A 160 16.22 -4.64 -19.79
N ASP A 161 15.60 -5.18 -20.84
CA ASP A 161 15.51 -4.60 -22.18
C ASP A 161 14.32 -3.64 -22.36
N HIS A 162 13.51 -3.45 -21.32
CA HIS A 162 12.33 -2.59 -21.41
C HIS A 162 12.75 -1.13 -21.73
N PRO A 163 12.22 -0.51 -22.80
CA PRO A 163 12.70 0.79 -23.30
C PRO A 163 12.58 1.91 -22.26
N GLU A 164 11.60 1.83 -21.37
CA GLU A 164 11.36 2.83 -20.32
C GLU A 164 12.13 2.58 -19.01
N ARG A 165 12.85 1.46 -18.88
CA ARG A 165 13.51 1.07 -17.62
C ARG A 165 14.46 2.15 -17.12
N ARG A 166 15.32 2.67 -17.99
CA ARG A 166 16.30 3.72 -17.66
C ARG A 166 15.65 5.00 -17.15
N ILE A 167 14.48 5.35 -17.68
CA ILE A 167 13.72 6.53 -17.25
C ILE A 167 13.22 6.31 -15.82
N LEU A 168 12.69 5.12 -15.55
CA LEU A 168 12.16 4.76 -14.24
C LEU A 168 13.27 4.60 -13.18
N GLU A 169 14.44 4.09 -13.56
CA GLU A 169 15.66 4.07 -12.71
C GLU A 169 16.07 5.50 -12.32
N SER A 170 16.19 6.42 -13.29
CA SER A 170 16.51 7.82 -12.98
C SER A 170 15.47 8.48 -12.07
N LYS A 171 14.19 8.11 -12.20
CA LYS A 171 13.12 8.58 -11.31
C LYS A 171 13.25 8.01 -9.91
N ARG A 172 13.56 6.71 -9.77
CA ARG A 172 13.83 6.05 -8.48
C ARG A 172 15.00 6.74 -7.77
N ASP A 173 16.10 6.96 -8.47
CA ASP A 173 17.31 7.56 -7.89
C ASP A 173 17.04 8.99 -7.39
N LYS A 174 16.31 9.80 -8.16
CA LYS A 174 15.84 11.13 -7.71
C LYS A 174 14.93 11.06 -6.48
N LEU A 175 14.04 10.08 -6.40
CA LEU A 175 13.17 9.89 -5.24
C LEU A 175 13.96 9.47 -4.00
N GLN A 176 15.00 8.65 -4.20
CA GLN A 176 15.94 8.26 -3.14
C GLN A 176 16.69 9.47 -2.59
N ASP A 177 17.25 10.32 -3.48
CA ASP A 177 17.93 11.54 -3.08
C ASP A 177 17.00 12.50 -2.32
N GLN A 178 15.77 12.68 -2.81
CA GLN A 178 14.75 13.49 -2.12
C GLN A 178 14.39 12.95 -0.74
N LEU A 179 14.31 11.62 -0.59
CA LEU A 179 14.02 10.98 0.68
C LEU A 179 15.17 11.21 1.67
N GLU A 180 16.41 11.14 1.22
CA GLU A 180 17.58 11.41 2.06
C GLU A 180 17.63 12.87 2.53
N GLU A 181 17.34 13.83 1.65
CA GLU A 181 17.21 15.24 2.03
C GLU A 181 16.05 15.48 3.01
N ALA A 182 14.92 14.78 2.84
CA ALA A 182 13.82 14.84 3.80
C ALA A 182 14.21 14.26 5.17
N LYS A 183 15.03 13.20 5.24
CA LYS A 183 15.55 12.66 6.50
C LYS A 183 16.43 13.68 7.24
N LYS A 184 17.31 14.41 6.53
CA LYS A 184 18.10 15.50 7.11
C LYS A 184 17.23 16.64 7.63
N LEU A 185 16.15 16.98 6.92
CA LEU A 185 15.17 17.96 7.38
C LEU A 185 14.48 17.50 8.67
N LYS A 186 14.13 16.20 8.75
CA LYS A 186 13.57 15.59 9.97
C LYS A 186 14.52 15.70 11.16
N GLU A 187 15.82 15.43 10.98
CA GLU A 187 16.79 15.60 12.07
C GLU A 187 16.88 17.05 12.58
N CYS A 188 16.77 18.04 11.67
CA CYS A 188 16.71 19.44 12.07
C CYS A 188 15.43 19.75 12.88
N ILE A 189 14.30 19.17 12.50
CA ILE A 189 13.02 19.31 13.22
C ILE A 189 13.07 18.62 14.58
N ASP A 190 13.72 17.45 14.69
CA ASP A 190 13.91 16.76 15.97
C ASP A 190 14.74 17.59 16.95
N LYS A 191 15.82 18.22 16.49
CA LYS A 191 16.60 19.17 17.30
C LYS A 191 15.74 20.34 17.76
N ARG A 192 14.88 20.86 16.88
CA ARG A 192 13.91 21.91 17.22
C ARG A 192 12.87 21.43 18.24
N SER A 193 12.43 20.17 18.15
CA SER A 193 11.50 19.54 19.09
C SER A 193 12.06 19.51 20.51
N ILE A 194 13.36 19.21 20.65
CA ILE A 194 14.07 19.29 21.94
C ILE A 194 14.08 20.73 22.45
N SER A 195 14.39 21.70 21.59
CA SER A 195 14.37 23.12 21.97
C SER A 195 12.98 23.59 22.42
N VAL A 196 11.90 23.16 21.75
CA VAL A 196 10.52 23.49 22.14
C VAL A 196 10.17 22.80 23.46
N SER A 197 10.52 21.53 23.63
CA SER A 197 10.33 20.81 24.90
C SER A 197 10.98 21.55 26.08
N ASN A 198 12.22 22.03 25.91
CA ASN A 198 12.92 22.82 26.92
C ASN A 198 12.27 24.17 27.22
N ILE A 199 11.58 24.77 26.25
CA ILE A 199 10.78 25.99 26.47
C ILE A 199 9.55 25.61 27.31
N LEU A 200 8.84 24.55 26.94
CA LEU A 200 7.60 24.14 27.60
C LEU A 200 7.81 23.72 29.05
N TYR A 201 8.94 23.07 29.39
CA TYR A 201 9.28 22.71 30.77
C TYR A 201 9.38 23.91 31.74
N LYS A 202 9.53 25.14 31.22
CA LYS A 202 9.54 26.35 32.06
C LYS A 202 8.13 26.79 32.48
N TYR A 203 7.12 26.37 31.75
CA TYR A 203 5.74 26.87 31.86
C TYR A 203 4.73 25.79 32.23
N LEU A 204 4.99 24.53 31.86
CA LEU A 204 4.10 23.39 32.09
C LEU A 204 4.53 22.59 33.32
N ASN A 205 3.54 22.12 34.07
CA ASN A 205 3.76 21.07 35.07
C ASN A 205 3.86 19.68 34.41
N SER A 206 4.08 18.64 35.21
CA SER A 206 4.28 17.27 34.68
C SER A 206 3.06 16.71 33.96
N GLU A 207 1.84 17.06 34.39
CA GLU A 207 0.59 16.58 33.78
C GLU A 207 0.33 17.31 32.45
N GLU A 208 0.44 18.64 32.45
CA GLU A 208 0.30 19.47 31.25
C GLU A 208 1.35 19.15 30.19
N TYR A 209 2.58 18.85 30.61
CA TYR A 209 3.62 18.42 29.67
C TYR A 209 3.34 17.03 29.10
N ALA A 210 2.75 16.12 29.89
CA ALA A 210 2.35 14.80 29.39
C ALA A 210 1.26 14.92 28.32
N ASP A 211 0.33 15.85 28.46
CA ASP A 211 -0.67 16.17 27.42
C ASP A 211 -0.01 16.66 26.12
N TYR A 212 0.97 17.58 26.22
CA TYR A 212 1.75 18.02 25.06
C TYR A 212 2.52 16.86 24.40
N ASP A 213 3.20 16.03 25.19
CA ASP A 213 3.99 14.91 24.66
C ASP A 213 3.06 13.87 24.00
N HIS A 214 1.90 13.60 24.60
CA HIS A 214 0.88 12.74 24.00
C HIS A 214 0.41 13.33 22.65
N PHE A 215 0.02 14.60 22.64
CA PHE A 215 -0.43 15.30 21.45
C PHE A 215 0.56 15.22 20.28
N ILE A 216 1.84 15.54 20.54
CA ILE A 216 2.85 15.60 19.47
C ILE A 216 3.20 14.20 18.94
N ASN A 217 3.26 13.20 19.82
CA ASN A 217 3.50 11.81 19.44
C ASN A 217 2.33 11.23 18.65
N MET A 218 1.10 11.53 19.07
CA MET A 218 -0.10 11.04 18.41
C MET A 218 -0.32 11.71 17.06
N LYS A 219 0.03 13.00 16.90
CA LYS A 219 -0.09 13.72 15.63
C LYS A 219 0.63 13.01 14.48
N ALA A 220 1.88 12.60 14.68
CA ALA A 220 2.64 11.89 13.65
C ALA A 220 2.04 10.49 13.37
N LYS A 221 1.64 9.78 14.43
CA LYS A 221 1.03 8.45 14.33
C LYS A 221 -0.27 8.47 13.52
N LEU A 222 -1.19 9.37 13.85
CA LEU A 222 -2.49 9.48 13.19
C LEU A 222 -2.37 9.89 11.71
N ILE A 223 -1.37 10.70 11.35
CA ILE A 223 -1.07 10.99 9.94
C ILE A 223 -0.68 9.71 9.19
N MET A 224 0.14 8.86 9.80
CA MET A 224 0.54 7.57 9.21
C MET A 224 -0.65 6.61 9.10
N ASP A 225 -1.41 6.43 10.17
CA ASP A 225 -2.57 5.51 10.22
C ASP A 225 -3.65 5.95 9.21
N SER A 226 -3.96 7.26 9.16
CA SER A 226 -4.89 7.83 8.19
C SER A 226 -4.41 7.58 6.75
N LYS A 227 -3.12 7.77 6.47
CA LYS A 227 -2.55 7.54 5.15
C LYS A 227 -2.62 6.07 4.76
N GLU A 228 -2.26 5.16 5.66
CA GLU A 228 -2.28 3.72 5.43
C GLU A 228 -3.70 3.21 5.13
N ILE A 229 -4.69 3.59 5.94
CA ILE A 229 -6.08 3.17 5.74
C ILE A 229 -6.62 3.70 4.42
N ASN A 230 -6.37 4.98 4.09
CA ASN A 230 -6.81 5.57 2.83
C ASN A 230 -6.18 4.88 1.62
N ASP A 231 -4.88 4.53 1.68
CA ASP A 231 -4.21 3.81 0.59
C ASP A 231 -4.78 2.38 0.43
N LYS A 232 -5.14 1.70 1.53
CA LYS A 232 -5.83 0.38 1.49
C LYS A 232 -7.23 0.47 0.91
N ILE A 233 -8.02 1.47 1.29
CA ILE A 233 -9.38 1.70 0.76
C ILE A 233 -9.27 1.94 -0.74
N LYS A 234 -8.41 2.86 -1.18
CA LYS A 234 -8.24 3.18 -2.59
C LYS A 234 -7.84 1.96 -3.42
N LEU A 235 -6.87 1.17 -2.96
CA LEU A 235 -6.47 -0.05 -3.64
C LEU A 235 -7.62 -1.06 -3.72
N GLY A 236 -8.38 -1.22 -2.64
CA GLY A 236 -9.54 -2.11 -2.63
C GLY A 236 -10.64 -1.64 -3.59
N GLU A 237 -10.88 -0.33 -3.69
CA GLU A 237 -11.84 0.25 -4.63
C GLU A 237 -11.41 0.06 -6.08
N GLU A 238 -10.12 0.24 -6.40
CA GLU A 238 -9.56 -0.03 -7.73
C GLU A 238 -9.69 -1.52 -8.10
N GLN A 239 -9.39 -2.43 -7.16
CA GLN A 239 -9.54 -3.87 -7.36
C GLN A 239 -11.00 -4.28 -7.56
N LEU A 240 -11.91 -3.71 -6.77
CA LEU A 240 -13.34 -3.96 -6.86
C LEU A 240 -13.92 -3.48 -8.19
N GLY A 241 -13.51 -2.28 -8.63
CA GLY A 241 -13.89 -1.73 -9.93
C GLY A 241 -13.47 -2.64 -11.08
N ALA A 242 -12.19 -3.04 -11.10
CA ALA A 242 -11.67 -3.96 -12.11
C ALA A 242 -12.41 -5.31 -12.11
N LEU A 243 -12.73 -5.87 -10.94
CA LEU A 243 -13.51 -7.11 -10.85
C LEU A 243 -14.93 -6.95 -11.41
N LYS A 244 -15.62 -5.86 -11.07
CA LYS A 244 -16.99 -5.58 -11.54
C LYS A 244 -17.04 -5.37 -13.05
N GLU A 245 -16.05 -4.69 -13.64
CA GLU A 245 -15.94 -4.55 -15.10
C GLU A 245 -15.82 -5.91 -15.81
N THR A 246 -15.05 -6.87 -15.24
CA THR A 246 -14.95 -8.21 -15.84
C THR A 246 -16.23 -9.04 -15.73
N LEU A 247 -17.12 -8.73 -14.79
CA LEU A 247 -18.42 -9.40 -14.68
C LEU A 247 -19.37 -8.91 -15.79
N ILE A 248 -19.40 -7.60 -16.05
CA ILE A 248 -20.23 -7.00 -17.11
C ILE A 248 -19.85 -7.53 -18.51
N ILE A 249 -18.58 -7.84 -18.74
CA ILE A 249 -18.08 -8.36 -20.03
C ILE A 249 -18.46 -9.84 -20.25
N THR A 250 -18.86 -10.57 -19.21
CA THR A 250 -19.13 -12.02 -19.30
C THR A 250 -20.61 -12.37 -19.52
N ASP A 251 -21.51 -11.38 -19.42
CA ASP A 251 -22.96 -11.51 -19.72
C ASP A 251 -23.30 -11.00 -21.14
#